data_AF-A0A125PW11-F1
#
_entry.id   AF-A0A125PW11-F1
#
_cell.length_a   1.000
_cell.length_b   1.000
_cell.length_c   1.000
_cell.angle_alpha   90.00
_cell.angle_beta   90.00
_cell.angle_gamma   90.00
#
_symmetry.space_group_name_H-M   'P 1'
#
loop_
_entity.id
_entity.type
_entity.pdbx_description
1 polymer ?
#
loop_
_entity_poly.entity_id
_entity_poly.type
_entity_poly.pdbx_seq_one_letter_code
_entity_poly.pdbx_strand_id
1 'polypeptide(L)'
;MLELTPACFAFADAVIDRADALRNDPDALRSAWPAAQLLLLDADGNAYADAHGQPLALTGAALGEVVEQAIFLGLRDGAAWFALAAAALEVDIDPPQRIELRRAATEWPAFASGLFAYARGMLHWQSRTRFCGVCGGAIGFRRGGFLGVCTHCASEHYPRVDPAVIVAVSDGTRLLLGRQASWPARRYSVIAGFVEPGESLEQTVAREVAEETQVRVRPGSCRYYGAQPWPFPGALMLGFSALAEPDAPQVDGELEDARWFERDEIGGALQRAAAHGDSADDGHGLRLPPRISIARALVEDWYRRGGDHAA
;
A
#
# COMPACT_ATOMS: atom_id res chain seq x y z
N MET A 1 3.91 -23.09 -10.49
CA MET A 1 3.66 -22.07 -9.46
C MET A 1 4.98 -21.32 -9.33
N LEU A 2 5.09 -20.12 -9.92
CA LEU A 2 6.34 -19.34 -9.88
C LEU A 2 6.57 -18.90 -8.45
N GLU A 3 7.62 -19.41 -7.80
CA GLU A 3 8.10 -18.88 -6.53
C GLU A 3 8.62 -17.45 -6.80
N LEU A 4 7.78 -16.46 -6.51
CA LEU A 4 8.18 -15.07 -6.47
C LEU A 4 9.13 -14.91 -5.30
N THR A 5 10.33 -14.36 -5.55
CA THR A 5 11.24 -13.94 -4.47
C THR A 5 10.46 -13.03 -3.52
N PRO A 6 10.41 -13.31 -2.20
CA PRO A 6 9.58 -12.54 -1.28
C PRO A 6 9.99 -11.07 -1.33
N ALA A 7 8.99 -10.20 -1.48
CA ALA A 7 9.23 -8.78 -1.43
C ALA A 7 9.78 -8.42 -0.04
N CYS A 8 10.83 -7.60 0.04
CA CYS A 8 11.39 -7.16 1.32
C CYS A 8 10.57 -6.04 2.00
N PHE A 9 9.30 -5.89 1.61
CA PHE A 9 8.36 -4.87 2.09
C PHE A 9 6.95 -5.46 2.15
N ALA A 10 6.09 -4.87 2.97
CA ALA A 10 4.78 -5.44 3.29
C ALA A 10 3.79 -5.40 2.12
N PHE A 11 2.69 -6.15 2.28
CA PHE A 11 1.49 -6.13 1.43
C PHE A 11 1.63 -6.69 0.00
N ALA A 12 2.84 -7.07 -0.43
CA ALA A 12 3.05 -7.70 -1.73
C ALA A 12 2.79 -9.22 -1.74
N ASP A 13 2.84 -9.87 -0.57
CA ASP A 13 2.88 -11.35 -0.47
C ASP A 13 1.53 -12.00 -0.08
N ALA A 14 0.40 -11.40 -0.47
CA ALA A 14 -0.92 -11.98 -0.25
C ALA A 14 -1.25 -13.07 -1.29
N VAL A 15 -0.71 -14.28 -1.10
CA VAL A 15 -1.06 -15.42 -1.96
C VAL A 15 -2.47 -15.91 -1.60
N ILE A 16 -3.46 -15.41 -2.34
CA ILE A 16 -4.86 -15.89 -2.34
C ILE A 16 -5.30 -16.10 -3.78
N ASP A 17 -6.00 -17.20 -4.07
CA ASP A 17 -6.66 -17.37 -5.36
C ASP A 17 -7.83 -16.40 -5.43
N ARG A 18 -7.76 -15.43 -6.34
CA ARG A 18 -8.83 -14.42 -6.51
C ARG A 18 -10.16 -15.03 -6.93
N ALA A 19 -10.15 -16.25 -7.48
CA ALA A 19 -11.33 -17.03 -7.81
C ALA A 19 -12.40 -16.23 -8.58
N ASP A 20 -11.99 -15.54 -9.65
CA ASP A 20 -12.84 -14.57 -10.35
C ASP A 20 -14.16 -15.15 -10.87
N ALA A 21 -14.17 -16.44 -11.24
CA ALA A 21 -15.37 -17.14 -11.66
C ALA A 21 -16.45 -17.20 -10.56
N LEU A 22 -16.05 -17.46 -9.31
CA LEU A 22 -16.94 -17.56 -8.14
C LEU A 22 -17.62 -16.22 -7.81
N ARG A 23 -17.02 -15.09 -8.20
CA ARG A 23 -17.63 -13.76 -7.99
C ARG A 23 -19.00 -13.65 -8.65
N ASN A 24 -19.24 -14.34 -9.75
CA ASN A 24 -20.49 -14.29 -10.50
C ASN A 24 -21.55 -15.29 -10.00
N ASP A 25 -21.24 -16.10 -8.98
CA ASP A 25 -22.11 -17.15 -8.47
C ASP A 25 -22.59 -16.82 -7.05
N PRO A 26 -23.71 -16.07 -6.90
CA PRO A 26 -24.21 -15.69 -5.58
C PRO A 26 -24.63 -16.91 -4.75
N ASP A 27 -25.07 -18.00 -5.37
CA ASP A 27 -25.48 -19.21 -4.65
C ASP A 27 -24.26 -19.94 -4.06
N ALA A 28 -23.15 -20.01 -4.79
CA ALA A 28 -21.90 -20.52 -4.27
C ALA A 28 -21.33 -19.64 -3.15
N LEU A 29 -21.39 -18.31 -3.28
CA LEU A 29 -20.95 -17.38 -2.22
C LEU A 29 -21.79 -17.53 -0.95
N ARG A 30 -23.12 -17.62 -1.09
CA ARG A 30 -24.04 -17.90 0.03
C ARG A 30 -23.78 -19.25 0.68
N SER A 31 -23.51 -20.27 -0.13
CA SER A 31 -23.19 -21.62 0.37
C SER A 31 -21.86 -21.66 1.14
N ALA A 32 -20.86 -20.87 0.71
CA ALA A 32 -19.57 -20.80 1.39
C ALA A 32 -19.60 -19.93 2.66
N TRP A 33 -20.54 -18.98 2.75
CA TRP A 33 -20.58 -17.95 3.80
C TRP A 33 -20.47 -18.47 5.24
N PRO A 34 -21.22 -19.50 5.69
CA PRO A 34 -21.18 -19.93 7.09
C PRO A 34 -19.78 -20.32 7.58
N ALA A 35 -18.95 -20.90 6.70
CA ALA A 35 -17.59 -21.35 6.99
C ALA A 35 -16.51 -20.35 6.51
N ALA A 36 -16.91 -19.28 5.84
CA ALA A 36 -16.00 -18.29 5.30
C ALA A 36 -15.23 -17.58 6.42
N GLN A 37 -13.99 -17.17 6.15
CA GLN A 37 -13.15 -16.38 7.04
C GLN A 37 -13.37 -14.89 6.80
N LEU A 38 -13.49 -14.11 7.88
CA LEU A 38 -13.94 -12.72 7.80
C LEU A 38 -12.85 -11.74 8.25
N LEU A 39 -12.72 -10.67 7.48
CA LEU A 39 -11.83 -9.54 7.78
C LEU A 39 -12.71 -8.31 8.02
N LEU A 40 -12.70 -7.81 9.25
CA LEU A 40 -13.47 -6.63 9.64
C LEU A 40 -12.57 -5.41 9.75
N LEU A 41 -13.00 -4.32 9.11
CA LEU A 41 -12.38 -3.01 9.22
C LEU A 41 -13.39 -1.98 9.72
N ASP A 42 -12.99 -1.12 10.65
CA ASP A 42 -13.80 0.04 11.04
C ASP A 42 -13.79 1.15 9.97
N ALA A 43 -14.47 2.26 10.24
CA ALA A 43 -14.57 3.40 9.33
C ALA A 43 -13.22 4.10 9.08
N ASP A 44 -12.27 4.02 10.01
CA ASP A 44 -10.91 4.53 9.87
C ASP A 44 -9.98 3.51 9.16
N GLY A 45 -10.51 2.32 8.93
CA GLY A 45 -9.86 1.18 8.30
C GLY A 45 -8.88 0.46 9.22
N ASN A 46 -9.05 0.56 10.54
CA ASN A 46 -8.36 -0.29 11.50
C ASN A 46 -9.00 -1.69 11.52
N ALA A 47 -8.17 -2.71 11.67
CA ALA A 47 -8.63 -4.08 11.75
C ALA A 47 -9.08 -4.44 13.16
N TYR A 48 -10.13 -5.25 13.24
CA TYR A 48 -10.55 -5.87 14.49
C TYR A 48 -9.54 -6.96 14.87
N ALA A 49 -9.07 -6.91 16.11
CA ALA A 49 -8.02 -7.77 16.61
C ALA A 49 -8.38 -8.36 17.97
N ASP A 50 -7.81 -9.52 18.28
CA ASP A 50 -7.98 -10.20 19.55
C ASP A 50 -7.16 -9.54 20.68
N ALA A 51 -7.23 -10.11 21.89
CA ALA A 51 -6.52 -9.58 23.05
C ALA A 51 -4.98 -9.65 22.92
N HIS A 52 -4.46 -10.44 21.99
CA HIS A 52 -3.03 -10.55 21.65
C HIS A 52 -2.63 -9.67 20.47
N GLY A 53 -3.57 -8.90 19.93
CA GLY A 53 -3.36 -8.03 18.79
C GLY A 53 -3.19 -8.77 17.47
N GLN A 54 -3.68 -10.00 17.36
CA GLN A 54 -3.75 -10.75 16.10
C GLN A 54 -5.10 -10.53 15.41
N PRO A 55 -5.24 -10.79 14.10
CA PRO A 55 -6.53 -10.73 13.41
C PRO A 55 -7.63 -11.45 14.18
N LEU A 56 -8.77 -10.78 14.39
CA LEU A 56 -9.90 -11.40 15.06
C LEU A 56 -10.49 -12.49 14.16
N ALA A 57 -10.40 -13.76 14.60
CA ALA A 57 -10.94 -14.89 13.87
C ALA A 57 -12.47 -14.92 13.95
N LEU A 58 -13.13 -14.66 12.83
CA LEU A 58 -14.59 -14.71 12.69
C LEU A 58 -14.98 -15.50 11.45
N THR A 59 -16.12 -16.18 11.55
CA THR A 59 -16.75 -16.84 10.42
C THR A 59 -18.07 -16.17 10.04
N GLY A 60 -18.54 -16.38 8.81
CA GLY A 60 -19.79 -15.78 8.36
C GLY A 60 -21.00 -16.22 9.20
N ALA A 61 -20.97 -17.42 9.78
CA ALA A 61 -21.99 -17.89 10.72
C ALA A 61 -22.15 -16.99 11.95
N ALA A 62 -21.08 -16.30 12.38
CA ALA A 62 -21.13 -15.38 13.51
C ALA A 62 -21.74 -14.01 13.15
N LEU A 63 -21.87 -13.69 11.86
CA LEU A 63 -22.30 -12.36 11.37
C LEU A 63 -23.74 -12.32 10.83
N GLY A 64 -24.44 -13.46 10.81
CA GLY A 64 -25.79 -13.55 10.22
C GLY A 64 -25.78 -13.51 8.69
N GLU A 65 -26.92 -13.19 8.08
CA GLU A 65 -27.13 -13.24 6.62
C GLU A 65 -26.71 -11.94 5.90
N VAL A 66 -25.50 -11.45 6.16
CA VAL A 66 -24.97 -10.20 5.58
C VAL A 66 -24.01 -10.41 4.39
N VAL A 67 -23.97 -11.61 3.82
CA VAL A 67 -23.08 -11.98 2.70
C VAL A 67 -23.18 -11.05 1.49
N GLU A 68 -24.37 -10.54 1.18
CA GLU A 68 -24.60 -9.63 0.05
C GLU A 68 -23.96 -8.23 0.27
N GLN A 69 -23.61 -7.90 1.53
CA GLN A 69 -22.89 -6.67 1.90
C GLN A 69 -21.37 -6.89 1.95
N ALA A 70 -20.92 -8.15 1.94
CA ALA A 70 -19.52 -8.53 2.06
C ALA A 70 -18.82 -8.53 0.69
N ILE A 71 -17.51 -8.30 0.72
CA ILE A 71 -16.64 -8.35 -0.46
C ILE A 71 -15.91 -9.68 -0.47
N PHE A 72 -16.16 -10.52 -1.47
CA PHE A 72 -15.43 -11.76 -1.67
C PHE A 72 -14.00 -11.45 -2.15
N LEU A 73 -13.01 -11.88 -1.36
CA LEU A 73 -11.60 -11.61 -1.63
C LEU A 73 -10.91 -12.75 -2.39
N GLY A 74 -11.44 -13.97 -2.27
CA GLY A 74 -10.89 -15.16 -2.90
C GLY A 74 -10.94 -16.40 -2.01
N LEU A 75 -10.21 -17.42 -2.46
CA LEU A 75 -10.03 -18.69 -1.76
C LEU A 75 -8.60 -18.87 -1.31
N ARG A 76 -8.42 -19.43 -0.11
CA ARG A 76 -7.14 -19.96 0.34
C ARG A 76 -7.37 -21.32 0.98
N ASP A 77 -6.63 -22.32 0.52
CA ASP A 77 -6.71 -23.69 1.03
C ASP A 77 -8.16 -24.22 1.06
N GLY A 78 -8.96 -23.83 0.06
CA GLY A 78 -10.39 -24.15 -0.07
C GLY A 78 -11.34 -23.30 0.77
N ALA A 79 -10.85 -22.48 1.71
CA ALA A 79 -11.67 -21.59 2.51
C ALA A 79 -11.92 -20.25 1.79
N ALA A 80 -13.16 -19.80 1.78
CA ALA A 80 -13.54 -18.49 1.24
C ALA A 80 -13.21 -17.38 2.23
N TRP A 81 -12.67 -16.27 1.72
CA TRP A 81 -12.34 -15.08 2.52
C TRP A 81 -13.17 -13.89 2.06
N PHE A 82 -13.73 -13.17 3.04
CA PHE A 82 -14.54 -11.97 2.78
C PHE A 82 -14.06 -10.80 3.64
N ALA A 83 -14.22 -9.60 3.11
CA ALA A 83 -14.08 -8.35 3.85
C ALA A 83 -15.45 -7.72 4.11
N LEU A 84 -15.62 -7.08 5.27
CA LEU A 84 -16.80 -6.32 5.59
C LEU A 84 -16.43 -5.07 6.40
N ALA A 85 -17.10 -3.96 6.13
CA ALA A 85 -17.02 -2.80 6.99
C ALA A 85 -17.78 -3.10 8.29
N ALA A 86 -17.18 -2.86 9.45
CA ALA A 86 -17.82 -3.14 10.73
C ALA A 86 -19.13 -2.35 10.90
N ALA A 87 -19.24 -1.16 10.31
CA ALA A 87 -20.46 -0.36 10.29
C ALA A 87 -21.63 -0.98 9.49
N ALA A 88 -21.38 -2.02 8.68
CA ALA A 88 -22.40 -2.76 7.95
C ALA A 88 -22.98 -3.93 8.75
N LEU A 89 -22.43 -4.22 9.94
CA LEU A 89 -22.92 -5.28 10.80
C LEU A 89 -24.19 -4.86 11.51
N GLU A 90 -25.17 -5.77 11.55
CA GLU A 90 -26.36 -5.63 12.40
C GLU A 90 -26.08 -6.13 13.84
N VAL A 91 -25.09 -7.02 13.98
CA VAL A 91 -24.62 -7.52 15.28
C VAL A 91 -23.50 -6.61 15.77
N ASP A 92 -23.62 -6.13 17.01
CA ASP A 92 -22.56 -5.36 17.64
C ASP A 92 -21.41 -6.30 18.03
N ILE A 93 -20.27 -6.12 17.36
CA ILE A 93 -19.03 -6.84 17.65
C ILE A 93 -18.07 -5.85 18.27
N ASP A 94 -17.83 -5.98 19.57
CA ASP A 94 -16.80 -5.22 20.25
C ASP A 94 -15.49 -6.03 20.28
N PRO A 95 -14.49 -5.69 19.44
CA PRO A 95 -13.23 -6.41 19.42
C PRO A 95 -12.38 -6.00 20.64
N PRO A 96 -11.61 -6.93 21.23
CA PRO A 96 -10.67 -6.60 22.30
C PRO A 96 -9.69 -5.47 21.92
N GLN A 97 -9.28 -5.40 20.64
CA GLN A 97 -8.39 -4.37 20.12
C GLN A 97 -8.78 -3.92 18.70
N ARG A 98 -8.37 -2.71 18.33
CA ARG A 98 -8.40 -2.18 16.96
C ARG A 98 -6.98 -1.79 16.56
N ILE A 99 -6.49 -2.30 15.43
CA ILE A 99 -5.09 -2.14 15.00
C ILE A 99 -5.02 -1.47 13.63
N GLU A 100 -4.23 -0.40 13.55
CA GLU A 100 -3.93 0.27 12.29
C GLU A 100 -3.04 -0.61 11.40
N LEU A 101 -3.36 -0.73 10.12
CA LEU A 101 -2.77 -1.75 9.25
C LEU A 101 -1.26 -1.58 8.98
N ARG A 102 -0.69 -0.37 9.04
CA ARG A 102 0.76 -0.17 8.93
C ARG A 102 1.46 -0.67 10.17
N ARG A 103 0.87 -0.49 11.37
CA ARG A 103 1.37 -1.16 12.58
C ARG A 103 1.23 -2.68 12.45
N ALA A 104 0.06 -3.16 12.03
CA ALA A 104 -0.20 -4.59 11.86
C ALA A 104 0.82 -5.25 10.91
N ALA A 105 1.23 -4.56 9.83
CA ALA A 105 2.24 -5.04 8.89
C ALA A 105 3.63 -5.30 9.49
N THR A 106 3.92 -4.78 10.69
CA THR A 106 5.19 -5.06 11.40
C THR A 106 5.12 -6.31 12.27
N GLU A 107 3.92 -6.71 12.70
CA GLU A 107 3.70 -7.75 13.72
C GLU A 107 3.02 -9.00 13.14
N TRP A 108 2.21 -8.84 12.10
CA TRP A 108 1.38 -9.92 11.54
C TRP A 108 2.11 -10.72 10.47
N PRO A 109 1.70 -12.00 10.26
CA PRO A 109 2.14 -12.77 9.12
C PRO A 109 1.85 -12.06 7.79
N ALA A 110 2.78 -12.14 6.84
CA ALA A 110 2.71 -11.43 5.55
C ALA A 110 1.36 -11.62 4.81
N PHE A 111 0.82 -12.84 4.85
CA PHE A 111 -0.50 -13.12 4.29
C PHE A 111 -1.62 -12.30 4.94
N ALA A 112 -1.68 -12.25 6.27
CA ALA A 112 -2.74 -11.52 6.97
C ALA A 112 -2.64 -10.03 6.66
N SER A 113 -1.44 -9.46 6.77
CA SER A 113 -1.20 -8.05 6.45
C SER A 113 -1.59 -7.72 5.01
N GLY A 114 -1.17 -8.55 4.04
CA GLY A 114 -1.49 -8.34 2.63
C GLY A 114 -2.97 -8.53 2.30
N LEU A 115 -3.65 -9.48 2.95
CA LEU A 115 -5.08 -9.69 2.74
C LEU A 115 -5.92 -8.55 3.34
N PHE A 116 -5.55 -8.04 4.52
CA PHE A 116 -6.17 -6.84 5.08
C PHE A 116 -5.89 -5.59 4.27
N ALA A 117 -4.70 -5.46 3.68
CA ALA A 117 -4.40 -4.38 2.74
C ALA A 117 -5.33 -4.43 1.51
N TYR A 118 -5.55 -5.62 0.96
CA TYR A 118 -6.51 -5.82 -0.13
C TYR A 118 -7.95 -5.50 0.30
N ALA A 119 -8.38 -6.00 1.47
CA ALA A 119 -9.69 -5.70 2.05
C ALA A 119 -9.90 -4.19 2.22
N ARG A 120 -8.90 -3.48 2.73
CA ARG A 120 -8.94 -2.02 2.90
C ARG A 120 -9.10 -1.29 1.59
N GLY A 121 -8.32 -1.65 0.56
CA GLY A 121 -8.45 -1.03 -0.76
C GLY A 121 -9.85 -1.20 -1.35
N MET A 122 -10.42 -2.40 -1.22
CA MET A 122 -11.76 -2.71 -1.72
C MET A 122 -12.87 -1.98 -0.94
N LEU A 123 -12.82 -2.02 0.39
CA LEU A 123 -13.80 -1.33 1.24
C LEU A 123 -13.71 0.19 1.07
N HIS A 124 -12.49 0.74 0.95
CA HIS A 124 -12.27 2.15 0.66
C HIS A 124 -12.90 2.53 -0.67
N TRP A 125 -12.64 1.78 -1.74
CA TRP A 125 -13.26 2.01 -3.04
C TRP A 125 -14.79 1.97 -2.99
N GLN A 126 -15.39 0.95 -2.37
CA GLN A 126 -16.86 0.87 -2.25
C GLN A 126 -17.45 2.04 -1.45
N SER A 127 -16.77 2.50 -0.39
CA SER A 127 -17.21 3.63 0.43
C SER A 127 -17.24 4.95 -0.36
N ARG A 128 -16.37 5.10 -1.36
CA ARG A 128 -16.26 6.29 -2.21
C ARG A 128 -17.05 6.19 -3.51
N THR A 129 -17.51 4.99 -3.87
CA THR A 129 -18.20 4.68 -5.13
C THR A 129 -19.68 4.39 -4.88
N ARG A 130 -20.38 5.34 -4.23
CA ARG A 130 -21.82 5.21 -3.89
C ARG A 130 -22.75 5.77 -4.95
N PHE A 131 -22.26 6.71 -5.76
CA PHE A 131 -22.99 7.36 -6.83
C PHE A 131 -22.17 7.35 -8.12
N CYS A 132 -22.86 7.26 -9.26
CA CYS A 132 -22.27 7.17 -10.58
C CYS A 132 -21.65 8.51 -11.00
N GLY A 133 -20.36 8.51 -11.32
CA GLY A 133 -19.66 9.68 -11.85
C GLY A 133 -20.15 10.16 -13.22
N VAL A 134 -20.97 9.36 -13.93
CA VAL A 134 -21.53 9.72 -15.25
C VAL A 134 -22.88 10.43 -15.12
N CYS A 135 -23.78 9.92 -14.27
CA CYS A 135 -25.17 10.40 -14.21
C CYS A 135 -25.68 10.73 -12.80
N GLY A 136 -24.89 10.56 -11.75
CA GLY A 136 -25.28 10.79 -10.34
C GLY A 136 -26.19 9.72 -9.72
N GLY A 137 -26.59 8.69 -10.46
CA GLY A 137 -27.45 7.61 -9.96
C GLY A 137 -26.76 6.72 -8.92
N ALA A 138 -27.52 6.05 -8.05
CA ALA A 138 -26.98 5.15 -7.04
C ALA A 138 -26.23 3.96 -7.68
N ILE A 139 -25.20 3.46 -6.98
CA ILE A 139 -24.43 2.29 -7.39
C ILE A 139 -24.82 1.09 -6.52
N GLY A 140 -25.16 -0.02 -7.18
CA GLY A 140 -25.29 -1.33 -6.56
C GLY A 140 -24.06 -2.18 -6.85
N PHE A 141 -23.55 -2.90 -5.86
CA PHE A 141 -22.41 -3.79 -6.05
C PHE A 141 -22.85 -5.18 -6.53
N ARG A 142 -22.03 -5.78 -7.39
CA ARG A 142 -22.19 -7.09 -8.02
C ARG A 142 -20.84 -7.79 -8.05
N ARG A 143 -20.82 -9.02 -8.56
CA ARG A 143 -19.61 -9.84 -8.69
C ARG A 143 -18.87 -10.02 -7.35
N GLY A 144 -19.57 -10.47 -6.31
CA GLY A 144 -19.00 -10.59 -4.96
C GLY A 144 -18.45 -9.28 -4.39
N GLY A 145 -19.04 -8.15 -4.78
CA GLY A 145 -18.58 -6.82 -4.38
C GLY A 145 -17.49 -6.21 -5.28
N PHE A 146 -17.08 -6.87 -6.36
CA PHE A 146 -15.96 -6.42 -7.22
C PHE A 146 -16.36 -5.52 -8.40
N LEU A 147 -17.66 -5.26 -8.59
CA LEU A 147 -18.18 -4.42 -9.66
C LEU A 147 -19.30 -3.53 -9.14
N GLY A 148 -19.16 -2.21 -9.28
CA GLY A 148 -20.25 -1.27 -9.08
C GLY A 148 -21.03 -1.09 -10.38
N VAL A 149 -22.35 -1.22 -10.34
CA VAL A 149 -23.22 -0.98 -11.50
C VAL A 149 -24.22 0.12 -11.14
N CYS A 150 -24.27 1.18 -11.95
CA CYS A 150 -25.24 2.24 -11.77
C CYS A 150 -26.66 1.72 -12.01
N THR A 151 -27.57 1.97 -11.06
CA THR A 151 -28.96 1.53 -11.16
C THR A 151 -29.80 2.32 -12.17
N HIS A 152 -29.26 3.41 -12.73
CA HIS A 152 -29.95 4.27 -13.69
C HIS A 152 -29.44 4.12 -15.12
N CYS A 153 -28.13 4.28 -15.34
CA CYS A 153 -27.52 4.27 -16.67
C CYS A 153 -26.74 2.99 -17.00
N ALA A 154 -26.73 2.00 -16.09
CA ALA A 154 -26.00 0.73 -16.22
C ALA A 154 -24.48 0.87 -16.41
N SER A 155 -23.90 2.06 -16.22
CA SER A 155 -22.44 2.25 -16.26
C SER A 155 -21.75 1.41 -15.18
N GLU A 156 -20.65 0.78 -15.57
CA GLU A 156 -19.83 -0.05 -14.70
C GLU A 156 -18.70 0.76 -14.06
N HIS A 157 -18.41 0.45 -12.81
CA HIS A 157 -17.34 1.04 -12.01
C HIS A 157 -16.51 -0.09 -11.41
N TYR A 158 -15.21 -0.08 -11.67
CA TYR A 158 -14.26 -1.08 -11.18
C TYR A 158 -13.44 -0.53 -10.01
N PRO A 159 -12.88 -1.41 -9.15
CA PRO A 159 -11.96 -1.00 -8.10
C PRO A 159 -10.83 -0.13 -8.66
N ARG A 160 -10.63 1.03 -8.04
CA ARG A 160 -9.59 1.98 -8.44
C ARG A 160 -8.29 1.66 -7.71
N VAL A 161 -7.20 1.67 -8.46
CA VAL A 161 -5.83 1.61 -7.95
C VAL A 161 -5.06 2.74 -8.63
N ASP A 162 -4.56 3.67 -7.83
CA ASP A 162 -3.85 4.84 -8.35
C ASP A 162 -2.34 4.54 -8.44
N PRO A 163 -1.75 4.47 -9.65
CA PRO A 163 -0.31 4.21 -9.79
C PRO A 163 0.51 5.43 -9.33
N ALA A 164 1.53 5.17 -8.52
CA ALA A 164 2.48 6.19 -8.08
C ALA A 164 3.91 5.63 -8.18
N VAL A 165 4.84 6.41 -8.71
CA VAL A 165 6.25 6.04 -8.73
C VAL A 165 6.90 6.39 -7.39
N ILE A 166 7.92 5.65 -7.00
CA ILE A 166 8.77 5.95 -5.85
C ILE A 166 10.21 5.59 -6.17
N VAL A 167 11.13 6.53 -6.08
CA VAL A 167 12.44 6.40 -6.75
C VAL A 167 13.63 6.78 -5.88
N ALA A 168 14.57 5.83 -5.71
CA ALA A 168 15.90 6.12 -5.19
C ALA A 168 16.78 6.75 -6.28
N VAL A 169 17.08 8.04 -6.14
CA VAL A 169 17.92 8.79 -7.08
C VAL A 169 19.30 8.99 -6.49
N SER A 170 20.35 8.56 -7.20
CA SER A 170 21.74 8.67 -6.74
C SER A 170 22.63 9.41 -7.74
N ASP A 171 23.62 10.15 -7.26
CA ASP A 171 24.71 10.69 -8.07
C ASP A 171 25.90 9.72 -8.24
N GLY A 172 25.77 8.49 -7.72
CA GLY A 172 26.80 7.44 -7.68
C GLY A 172 27.46 7.30 -6.31
N THR A 173 27.46 8.35 -5.47
CA THR A 173 28.08 8.32 -4.13
C THR A 173 27.11 8.66 -3.01
N ARG A 174 26.09 9.48 -3.32
CA ARG A 174 25.10 10.01 -2.40
C ARG A 174 23.70 9.64 -2.85
N LEU A 175 22.75 9.65 -1.92
CA LEU A 175 21.34 9.39 -2.17
C LEU A 175 20.53 10.67 -1.96
N LEU A 176 19.69 11.02 -2.93
CA LEU A 176 18.75 12.13 -2.80
C LEU A 176 17.58 11.69 -1.94
N LEU A 177 17.31 12.42 -0.86
CA LEU A 177 16.11 12.23 -0.05
C LEU A 177 15.41 13.57 0.20
N GLY A 178 14.09 13.52 0.27
CA GLY A 178 13.20 14.65 0.56
C GLY A 178 12.36 14.43 1.82
N ARG A 179 11.79 15.50 2.35
CA ARG A 179 10.81 15.44 3.45
C ARG A 179 9.73 16.51 3.34
N GLN A 180 8.54 16.19 3.84
CA GLN A 180 7.45 17.13 4.01
C GLN A 180 7.44 17.71 5.43
N ALA A 181 6.96 18.96 5.58
CA ALA A 181 6.88 19.65 6.87
C ALA A 181 5.99 18.91 7.90
N SER A 182 4.98 18.19 7.43
CA SER A 182 4.05 17.42 8.28
C SER A 182 4.68 16.16 8.89
N TRP A 183 5.84 15.72 8.39
CA TRP A 183 6.49 14.49 8.85
C TRP A 183 7.29 14.73 10.13
N PRO A 184 7.46 13.71 10.98
CA PRO A 184 8.36 13.80 12.14
C PRO A 184 9.72 14.38 11.76
N ALA A 185 10.28 15.23 12.62
CA ALA A 185 11.55 15.88 12.35
C ALA A 185 12.65 14.87 11.96
N ARG A 186 13.48 15.25 10.99
CA ARG A 186 14.59 14.44 10.44
C ARG A 186 14.18 13.13 9.76
N ARG A 187 12.88 12.86 9.58
CA ARG A 187 12.41 11.79 8.71
C ARG A 187 12.49 12.25 7.26
N TYR A 188 13.30 11.54 6.46
CA TYR A 188 13.37 11.72 5.02
C TYR A 188 12.99 10.42 4.31
N SER A 189 12.57 10.54 3.06
CA SER A 189 12.24 9.43 2.17
C SER A 189 12.78 9.71 0.78
N VAL A 190 12.81 8.67 -0.04
CA VAL A 190 12.94 8.80 -1.49
C VAL A 190 11.72 9.54 -2.07
N ILE A 191 11.91 10.12 -3.26
CA ILE A 191 10.91 10.93 -3.97
C ILE A 191 9.80 10.04 -4.54
N ALA A 192 8.55 10.50 -4.50
CA ALA A 192 7.40 9.73 -4.96
C ALA A 192 6.26 10.63 -5.42
N GLY A 193 5.58 10.25 -6.49
CA GLY A 193 4.42 10.98 -6.97
C GLY A 193 3.55 10.18 -7.94
N PHE A 194 2.39 10.72 -8.28
CA PHE A 194 1.37 10.01 -9.05
C PHE A 194 1.69 10.03 -10.54
N VAL A 195 1.37 8.93 -11.23
CA VAL A 195 1.46 8.87 -12.69
C VAL A 195 0.34 9.70 -13.30
N GLU A 196 0.66 10.63 -14.19
CA GLU A 196 -0.34 11.42 -14.91
C GLU A 196 -0.84 10.73 -16.18
N PRO A 197 -2.07 11.04 -16.65
CA PRO A 197 -2.58 10.51 -17.90
C PRO A 197 -1.67 10.82 -19.10
N GLY A 198 -1.18 9.78 -19.76
CA GLY A 198 -0.32 9.90 -20.94
C GLY A 198 1.19 9.77 -20.63
N GLU A 199 1.57 9.60 -19.36
CA GLU A 199 2.96 9.35 -18.97
C GLU A 199 3.31 7.85 -18.96
N SER A 200 4.54 7.55 -19.37
CA SER A 200 5.24 6.33 -18.93
C SER A 200 5.74 6.50 -17.49
N LEU A 201 6.02 5.38 -16.81
CA LEU A 201 6.54 5.40 -15.44
C LEU A 201 7.88 6.14 -15.35
N GLU A 202 8.73 6.00 -16.37
CA GLU A 202 10.01 6.69 -16.46
C GLU A 202 9.87 8.20 -16.65
N GLN A 203 8.84 8.65 -17.39
CA GLN A 203 8.51 10.07 -17.51
C GLN A 203 8.03 10.63 -16.17
N THR A 204 7.14 9.93 -15.48
CA THR A 204 6.69 10.30 -14.13
C THR A 204 7.88 10.40 -13.17
N VAL A 205 8.80 9.41 -13.17
CA VAL A 205 10.03 9.48 -12.35
C VAL A 205 10.85 10.74 -12.66
N ALA A 206 11.06 11.05 -13.94
CA ALA A 206 11.84 12.23 -14.31
C ALA A 206 11.13 13.54 -13.93
N ARG A 207 9.81 13.62 -14.11
CA ARG A 207 8.99 14.78 -13.77
C ARG A 207 8.97 15.01 -12.25
N GLU A 208 8.55 14.03 -11.47
CA GLU A 208 8.40 14.17 -10.01
C GLU A 208 9.72 14.56 -9.33
N VAL A 209 10.84 13.94 -9.74
CA VAL A 209 12.16 14.31 -9.20
C VAL A 209 12.53 15.76 -9.57
N ALA A 210 12.27 16.17 -10.80
CA ALA A 210 12.58 17.53 -11.25
C ALA A 210 11.67 18.58 -10.60
N GLU A 211 10.38 18.30 -10.42
CA GLU A 211 9.41 19.18 -9.77
C GLU A 211 9.74 19.35 -8.29
N GLU A 212 9.91 18.25 -7.54
CA GLU A 212 10.10 18.32 -6.09
C GLU A 212 11.50 18.79 -5.66
N THR A 213 12.53 18.56 -6.49
CA THR A 213 13.93 18.73 -6.07
C THR A 213 14.81 19.51 -7.04
N GLN A 214 14.30 19.88 -8.22
CA GLN A 214 15.07 20.49 -9.32
C GLN A 214 16.26 19.66 -9.82
N VAL A 215 16.41 18.41 -9.39
CA VAL A 215 17.43 17.47 -9.87
C VAL A 215 16.93 16.77 -11.12
N ARG A 216 17.74 16.73 -12.18
CA ARG A 216 17.40 15.95 -13.37
C ARG A 216 17.84 14.50 -13.23
N VAL A 217 16.99 13.58 -13.65
CA VAL A 217 17.32 12.17 -13.82
C VAL A 217 18.04 11.95 -15.15
N ARG A 218 19.16 11.21 -15.13
CA ARG A 218 19.93 10.84 -16.31
C ARG A 218 19.08 9.97 -17.25
N PRO A 219 18.96 10.33 -18.54
CA PRO A 219 18.19 9.56 -19.51
C PRO A 219 18.62 8.08 -19.56
N GLY A 220 17.64 7.17 -19.59
CA GLY A 220 17.88 5.73 -19.68
C GLY A 220 18.44 5.06 -18.41
N SER A 221 18.54 5.79 -17.29
CA SER A 221 19.04 5.24 -16.02
C SER A 221 17.95 4.62 -15.13
N CYS A 222 16.67 4.91 -15.38
CA CYS A 222 15.57 4.35 -14.59
C CYS A 222 15.56 2.82 -14.65
N ARG A 223 15.52 2.17 -13.48
CA ARG A 223 15.43 0.71 -13.33
C ARG A 223 14.30 0.38 -12.37
N TYR A 224 13.36 -0.42 -12.84
CA TYR A 224 12.28 -0.93 -12.00
C TYR A 224 12.83 -1.83 -10.88
N TYR A 225 12.30 -1.64 -9.68
CA TYR A 225 12.69 -2.38 -8.48
C TYR A 225 11.63 -3.39 -8.05
N GLY A 226 10.36 -2.98 -8.02
CA GLY A 226 9.25 -3.77 -7.52
C GLY A 226 7.99 -2.94 -7.34
N ALA A 227 6.90 -3.57 -6.90
CA ALA A 227 5.64 -2.88 -6.65
C ALA A 227 5.07 -3.25 -5.28
N GLN A 228 4.62 -2.23 -4.54
CA GLN A 228 3.97 -2.38 -3.25
C GLN A 228 2.53 -1.86 -3.32
N PRO A 229 1.51 -2.71 -3.09
CA PRO A 229 0.17 -2.24 -2.78
C PRO A 229 0.19 -1.36 -1.52
N TRP A 230 -0.36 -0.15 -1.61
CA TRP A 230 -0.37 0.83 -0.52
C TRP A 230 -1.77 1.44 -0.34
N PRO A 231 -2.68 0.74 0.35
CA PRO A 231 -4.11 1.09 0.47
C PRO A 231 -4.38 2.20 1.51
N PHE A 232 -3.58 3.26 1.47
CA PHE A 232 -3.65 4.40 2.38
C PHE A 232 -3.62 5.72 1.57
N PRO A 233 -4.61 5.97 0.68
CA PRO A 233 -5.93 5.32 0.62
C PRO A 233 -6.14 4.23 -0.45
N GLY A 234 -5.30 4.15 -1.51
CA GLY A 234 -5.56 3.23 -2.63
C GLY A 234 -4.52 3.23 -3.75
N ALA A 235 -3.24 3.35 -3.40
CA ALA A 235 -2.16 3.45 -4.40
C ALA A 235 -1.46 2.11 -4.68
N LEU A 236 -0.84 2.01 -5.86
CA LEU A 236 0.19 1.02 -6.17
C LEU A 236 1.52 1.74 -6.31
N MET A 237 2.41 1.57 -5.33
CA MET A 237 3.74 2.18 -5.32
C MET A 237 4.67 1.37 -6.22
N LEU A 238 5.16 1.98 -7.29
CA LEU A 238 6.03 1.40 -8.28
C LEU A 238 7.46 1.90 -8.01
N GLY A 239 8.29 1.02 -7.44
CA GLY A 239 9.65 1.32 -7.03
C GLY A 239 10.61 1.41 -8.21
N PHE A 240 11.47 2.43 -8.20
CA PHE A 240 12.55 2.62 -9.17
C PHE A 240 13.86 2.99 -8.49
N SER A 241 14.96 2.75 -9.19
CA SER A 241 16.25 3.41 -8.95
C SER A 241 16.65 4.18 -10.20
N ALA A 242 17.37 5.29 -10.03
CA ALA A 242 17.82 6.13 -11.13
C ALA A 242 19.11 6.87 -10.79
N LEU A 243 19.83 7.32 -11.82
CA LEU A 243 21.01 8.17 -11.68
C LEU A 243 20.64 9.63 -11.92
N ALA A 244 21.23 10.54 -11.18
CA ALA A 244 21.07 11.98 -11.38
C ALA A 244 22.12 12.57 -12.34
N GLU A 245 21.76 13.71 -12.92
CA GLU A 245 22.70 14.71 -13.41
C GLU A 245 23.34 15.47 -12.22
N PRO A 246 24.47 16.17 -12.40
CA PRO A 246 25.21 16.83 -11.31
C PRO A 246 24.55 18.15 -10.85
N ASP A 247 23.25 18.08 -10.55
CA ASP A 247 22.44 19.20 -10.08
C ASP A 247 22.44 19.29 -8.54
N ALA A 248 22.31 20.51 -8.03
CA ALA A 248 22.13 20.75 -6.60
C ALA A 248 20.63 20.73 -6.25
N PRO A 249 20.17 19.95 -5.25
CA PRO A 249 18.77 19.88 -4.90
C PRO A 249 18.26 21.22 -4.36
N GLN A 250 17.07 21.61 -4.80
CA GLN A 250 16.35 22.79 -4.35
C GLN A 250 14.86 22.47 -4.25
N VAL A 251 14.18 23.04 -3.27
CA VAL A 251 12.74 22.84 -3.05
C VAL A 251 11.99 24.16 -3.25
N ASP A 252 10.75 24.08 -3.74
CA ASP A 252 9.90 25.25 -4.02
C ASP A 252 8.70 25.40 -3.07
N GLY A 253 8.56 24.48 -2.10
CA GLY A 253 7.59 24.56 -1.01
C GLY A 253 6.72 23.32 -0.82
N GLU A 254 6.65 22.40 -1.80
CA GLU A 254 5.97 21.11 -1.61
C GLU A 254 6.73 20.23 -0.61
N LEU A 255 8.05 20.16 -0.76
CA LEU A 255 8.96 19.62 0.25
C LEU A 255 9.46 20.73 1.18
N GLU A 256 9.62 20.38 2.46
CA GLU A 256 10.29 21.25 3.43
C GLU A 256 11.81 21.27 3.20
N ASP A 257 12.38 20.13 2.82
CA ASP A 257 13.80 20.00 2.54
C ASP A 257 14.07 18.81 1.60
N ALA A 258 15.06 18.96 0.73
CA ALA A 258 15.61 17.90 -0.09
C ALA A 258 17.12 18.09 -0.23
N ARG A 259 17.89 17.01 -0.01
CA ARG A 259 19.35 17.09 -0.07
C ARG A 259 20.00 15.73 -0.37
N TRP A 260 21.26 15.80 -0.75
CA TRP A 260 22.13 14.64 -0.88
C TRP A 260 22.55 14.13 0.49
N PHE A 261 22.41 12.82 0.72
CA PHE A 261 22.86 12.13 1.92
C PHE A 261 24.04 11.22 1.60
N GLU A 262 25.09 11.32 2.41
CA GLU A 262 26.27 10.48 2.30
C GLU A 262 25.96 9.05 2.75
N ARG A 263 26.73 8.10 2.22
CA ARG A 263 26.57 6.68 2.56
C ARG A 263 26.68 6.43 4.07
N ASP A 264 27.56 7.14 4.77
CA ASP A 264 27.74 7.01 6.21
C ASP A 264 26.54 7.53 7.01
N GLU A 265 25.85 8.57 6.52
CA GLU A 265 24.62 9.08 7.14
C GLU A 265 23.49 8.05 7.04
N ILE A 266 23.34 7.42 5.86
CA ILE A 266 22.39 6.33 5.64
C ILE A 266 22.74 5.13 6.53
N GLY A 267 24.01 4.73 6.57
CA GLY A 267 24.49 3.61 7.39
C GLY A 267 24.23 3.83 8.88
N GLY A 268 24.50 5.03 9.40
CA GLY A 268 24.19 5.38 10.77
C GLY A 268 22.69 5.34 11.07
N ALA A 269 21.84 5.80 10.14
CA ALA A 269 20.40 5.72 10.29
C ALA A 269 19.86 4.27 10.30
N LEU A 270 20.42 3.40 9.46
CA LEU A 270 20.08 1.97 9.43
C LEU A 270 20.46 1.27 10.75
N GLN A 271 21.65 1.55 11.28
CA GLN A 271 22.11 1.00 12.56
C GLN A 271 21.22 1.45 13.72
N ARG A 272 20.88 2.74 13.80
CA ARG A 272 19.95 3.25 14.82
C ARG A 272 18.57 2.60 14.73
N ALA A 273 18.02 2.49 13.52
CA ALA A 273 16.73 1.84 13.30
C ALA A 273 16.76 0.35 13.69
N ALA A 274 17.88 -0.34 13.50
CA ALA A 274 18.06 -1.72 13.95
C ALA A 274 18.15 -1.85 15.48
N ALA A 275 18.81 -0.90 16.15
CA ALA A 275 19.00 -0.92 17.60
C ALA A 275 17.75 -0.49 18.38
N HIS A 276 16.98 0.47 17.86
CA HIS A 276 15.91 1.14 18.61
C HIS A 276 14.52 1.01 17.98
N GLY A 277 14.42 0.44 16.77
CA GLY A 277 13.19 0.37 15.98
C GLY A 277 12.95 1.61 15.12
N ASP A 278 12.12 1.47 14.08
CA ASP A 278 11.92 2.50 13.05
C ASP A 278 11.23 3.77 13.55
N SER A 279 10.44 3.65 14.63
CA SER A 279 9.68 4.77 15.20
C SER A 279 10.44 5.53 16.28
N ALA A 280 11.55 4.98 16.79
CA ALA A 280 12.34 5.64 17.82
C ALA A 280 12.90 6.98 17.32
N ASP A 281 13.01 7.93 18.23
CA ASP A 281 13.72 9.18 18.02
C ASP A 281 14.66 9.39 19.20
N ASP A 282 15.96 9.27 18.94
CA ASP A 282 17.03 9.50 19.91
C ASP A 282 17.51 10.96 19.91
N GLY A 283 16.88 11.84 19.13
CA GLY A 283 17.29 13.23 18.99
C GLY A 283 18.38 13.47 17.95
N HIS A 284 18.92 12.43 17.31
CA HIS A 284 20.13 12.56 16.48
C HIS A 284 20.02 11.93 15.07
N GLY A 285 20.61 12.63 14.08
CA GLY A 285 20.80 12.13 12.72
C GLY A 285 19.51 11.90 11.90
N LEU A 286 19.71 11.36 10.69
CA LEU A 286 18.66 10.97 9.75
C LEU A 286 17.77 9.86 10.33
N ARG A 287 16.46 9.96 10.07
CA ARG A 287 15.46 8.92 10.31
C ARG A 287 14.90 8.46 8.97
N LEU A 288 14.79 7.15 8.81
CA LEU A 288 14.36 6.52 7.56
C LEU A 288 12.87 6.12 7.60
N PRO A 289 12.24 5.86 6.44
CA PRO A 289 10.88 5.31 6.38
C PRO A 289 10.79 3.96 7.10
N PRO A 290 9.61 3.50 7.55
CA PRO A 290 9.50 2.21 8.23
C PRO A 290 9.85 1.03 7.31
N ARG A 291 10.37 -0.06 7.87
CA ARG A 291 10.82 -1.28 7.15
C ARG A 291 9.74 -1.96 6.32
N ILE A 292 8.48 -1.72 6.65
CA ILE A 292 7.36 -2.22 5.84
C ILE A 292 7.28 -1.56 4.46
N SER A 293 7.93 -0.43 4.22
CA SER A 293 7.76 0.37 3.01
C SER A 293 8.79 0.04 1.94
N ILE A 294 8.36 0.10 0.67
CA ILE A 294 9.25 0.01 -0.49
C ILE A 294 10.30 1.14 -0.51
N ALA A 295 9.99 2.29 0.09
CA ALA A 295 10.93 3.38 0.32
C ALA A 295 12.15 2.90 1.14
N ARG A 296 11.92 2.19 2.25
CA ARG A 296 13.01 1.62 3.05
C ARG A 296 13.81 0.59 2.25
N ALA A 297 13.11 -0.29 1.52
CA ALA A 297 13.73 -1.31 0.70
C ALA A 297 14.70 -0.71 -0.34
N LEU A 298 14.27 0.35 -1.04
CA LEU A 298 15.10 1.06 -2.01
C LEU A 298 16.35 1.69 -1.37
N VAL A 299 16.20 2.31 -0.19
CA VAL A 299 17.34 2.89 0.56
C VAL A 299 18.33 1.81 0.99
N GLU A 300 17.84 0.70 1.53
CA GLU A 300 18.69 -0.43 1.96
C GLU A 300 19.40 -1.09 0.78
N ASP A 301 18.73 -1.22 -0.36
CA ASP A 301 19.33 -1.78 -1.57
C ASP A 301 20.44 -0.87 -2.12
N TRP A 302 20.19 0.44 -2.22
CA TRP A 302 21.22 1.43 -2.58
C TRP A 302 22.44 1.35 -1.65
N TYR A 303 22.21 1.29 -0.33
CA TYR A 303 23.27 1.20 0.67
C TYR A 303 24.09 -0.09 0.50
N ARG A 304 23.43 -1.23 0.28
CA ARG A 304 24.06 -2.56 0.12
C ARG A 304 24.91 -2.64 -1.14
N ARG A 305 24.46 -2.06 -2.25
CA ARG A 305 25.19 -2.03 -3.53
C ARG A 305 26.38 -1.06 -3.55
N GLY A 306 26.53 -0.23 -2.53
CA GLY A 306 27.67 0.70 -2.43
C GLY A 306 27.60 1.86 -3.42
N GLY A 307 26.42 2.20 -3.95
CA GLY A 307 26.25 3.22 -4.99
C GLY A 307 26.45 2.70 -6.42
N ASP A 308 26.86 1.44 -6.60
CA ASP A 308 26.98 0.85 -7.93
C ASP A 308 25.60 0.42 -8.47
N HIS A 309 25.07 1.22 -9.40
CA HIS A 309 23.89 0.90 -10.20
C HIS A 309 24.23 0.24 -11.54
N ALA A 310 25.47 -0.21 -11.72
CA ALA A 310 25.94 -0.88 -12.92
C ALA A 310 25.79 -2.40 -12.80
N ALA A 311 24.55 -2.89 -12.95
CA ALA A 311 24.21 -4.19 -13.55
C ALA A 311 22.70 -4.23 -13.84
#